data_AF-A0A4U1IDX1-F1
#
_entry.id   AF-A0A4U1IDX1-F1
#
_cell.length_a   1.000
_cell.length_b   1.000
_cell.length_c   1.000
_cell.angle_alpha   90.00
_cell.angle_beta   90.00
_cell.angle_gamma   90.00
#
_symmetry.space_group_name_H-M   'P 1'
#
loop_
_entity.id
_entity.type
_entity.pdbx_description
1 polymer ?
#
loop_
_entity_poly.entity_id
_entity_poly.type
_entity_poly.pdbx_seq_one_letter_code
_entity_poly.pdbx_strand_id
1 'polypeptide(L)'
;MEKEFKELFVGALCPGTNERIGVMSIDSLIRQWTPVASENGYLVAKSKDGHAALLGRMCERDDGKPCIEIVVRAAIKHGELCCPEFWHSDAVDAQQLYGVMQGHISKRTTDGAP
;
A
#
# COMPACT_ATOMS: atom_id res chain seq x y z
N MET A 1 -3.77 -4.11 -16.67
CA MET A 1 -2.87 -3.74 -15.57
C MET A 1 -2.86 -2.24 -15.25
N GLU A 2 -2.27 -1.34 -16.07
CA GLU A 2 -2.33 0.12 -15.77
C GLU A 2 -3.76 0.68 -15.77
N LYS A 3 -4.63 0.21 -16.68
CA LYS A 3 -6.04 0.62 -16.74
C LYS A 3 -6.84 0.19 -15.50
N GLU A 4 -6.68 -1.05 -15.06
CA GLU A 4 -7.34 -1.58 -13.85
C GLU A 4 -6.84 -0.85 -12.61
N PHE A 5 -5.55 -0.50 -12.58
CA PHE A 5 -5.03 0.37 -11.54
C PHE A 5 -5.70 1.74 -11.60
N LYS A 6 -5.75 2.37 -12.79
CA LYS A 6 -6.46 3.65 -13.03
C LYS A 6 -7.90 3.65 -12.48
N GLU A 7 -8.60 2.52 -12.59
CA GLU A 7 -9.94 2.33 -12.04
C GLU A 7 -9.98 2.32 -10.51
N LEU A 8 -8.96 1.79 -9.82
CA LEU A 8 -8.83 1.89 -8.35
C LEU A 8 -8.72 3.34 -7.85
N PHE A 9 -8.35 4.28 -8.72
CA PHE A 9 -8.20 5.69 -8.37
C PHE A 9 -9.43 6.54 -8.70
N VAL A 10 -10.44 6.00 -9.39
CA VAL A 10 -11.61 6.79 -9.79
C VAL A 10 -12.43 7.17 -8.56
N GLY A 11 -12.47 8.47 -8.25
CA GLY A 11 -13.21 9.03 -7.12
C GLY A 11 -12.42 9.17 -5.81
N ALA A 12 -11.14 8.78 -5.79
CA ALA A 12 -10.28 8.99 -4.63
C ALA A 12 -9.77 10.44 -4.55
N LEU A 13 -9.62 10.96 -3.33
CA LEU A 13 -8.88 12.22 -3.11
C LEU A 13 -7.39 11.95 -3.32
N CYS A 14 -6.86 12.41 -4.45
CA CYS A 14 -5.43 12.37 -4.77
C CYS A 14 -4.77 13.70 -4.37
N PRO A 15 -4.17 13.82 -3.17
CA PRO A 15 -3.37 14.99 -2.85
C PRO A 15 -2.14 15.05 -3.76
N GLY A 16 -1.68 16.27 -4.03
CA GLY A 16 -0.37 16.49 -4.63
C GLY A 16 0.74 16.05 -3.67
N THR A 17 1.76 15.35 -4.17
CA THR A 17 2.97 15.02 -3.41
C THR A 17 4.24 15.36 -4.20
N ASN A 18 5.23 15.89 -3.49
CA ASN A 18 6.57 16.16 -4.02
C ASN A 18 7.37 14.85 -4.06
N GLU A 19 8.49 14.81 -4.79
CA GLU A 19 9.41 13.66 -4.78
C GLU A 19 10.07 13.48 -3.40
N ARG A 20 9.40 12.76 -2.50
CA ARG A 20 9.88 12.43 -1.14
C ARG A 20 10.25 10.96 -1.05
N ILE A 21 11.09 10.61 -0.07
CA ILE A 21 11.37 9.22 0.30
C ILE A 21 10.03 8.51 0.56
N GLY A 22 9.82 7.34 -0.03
CA GLY A 22 8.58 6.59 0.11
C GLY A 22 7.56 6.83 -1.00
N VAL A 23 7.80 7.72 -1.96
CA VAL A 23 6.94 7.84 -3.15
C VAL A 23 7.37 6.83 -4.21
N MET A 24 6.40 6.08 -4.74
CA MET A 24 6.58 5.03 -5.74
C MET A 24 5.67 5.26 -6.94
N SER A 25 6.22 5.21 -8.15
CA SER A 25 5.40 5.22 -9.38
C SER A 25 4.55 3.95 -9.48
N ILE A 26 3.41 4.05 -10.18
CA ILE A 26 2.55 2.89 -10.42
C ILE A 26 3.31 1.78 -11.17
N ASP A 27 4.18 2.14 -12.11
CA ASP A 27 5.02 1.17 -12.83
C ASP A 27 5.96 0.39 -11.91
N SER A 28 6.57 1.06 -10.93
CA SER A 28 7.44 0.41 -9.95
C SER A 28 6.63 -0.49 -9.01
N LEU A 29 5.44 -0.04 -8.63
CA LEU A 29 4.51 -0.79 -7.79
C LEU A 29 4.08 -2.08 -8.45
N ILE A 30 3.55 -2.05 -9.69
CA ILE A 30 3.07 -3.25 -10.39
C ILE A 30 4.20 -4.25 -10.69
N ARG A 31 5.46 -3.80 -10.76
CA ARG A 31 6.61 -4.68 -10.99
C ARG A 31 6.90 -5.55 -9.76
N GLN A 32 6.80 -4.98 -8.57
CA GLN A 32 7.29 -5.61 -7.32
C GLN A 32 6.18 -6.04 -6.36
N TRP A 33 4.97 -5.50 -6.53
CA TRP A 33 3.87 -5.63 -5.58
C TRP A 33 2.59 -6.08 -6.27
N THR A 34 1.75 -6.74 -5.49
CA THR A 34 0.43 -7.22 -5.87
C THR A 34 -0.59 -6.54 -4.96
N PRO A 35 -1.52 -5.72 -5.50
CA PRO A 35 -2.64 -5.17 -4.75
C PRO A 35 -3.45 -6.26 -4.05
N VAL A 36 -3.83 -6.00 -2.80
CA VAL A 36 -4.66 -6.90 -1.99
C VAL A 36 -6.01 -6.25 -1.70
N ALA A 37 -6.01 -4.95 -1.39
CA ALA A 37 -7.21 -4.16 -1.11
C ALA A 37 -6.97 -2.68 -1.40
N SER A 38 -8.04 -1.93 -1.64
CA SER A 38 -8.02 -0.49 -1.74
C SER A 38 -9.25 0.10 -1.05
N GLU A 39 -9.04 1.02 -0.12
CA GLU A 39 -10.11 1.65 0.67
C GLU A 39 -9.77 3.11 0.97
N ASN A 40 -10.73 4.03 0.79
CA ASN A 40 -10.63 5.44 1.18
C ASN A 40 -9.36 6.18 0.73
N GLY A 41 -8.88 5.93 -0.49
CA GLY A 41 -7.66 6.58 -0.99
C GLY A 41 -6.36 5.85 -0.63
N TYR A 42 -6.44 4.72 0.07
CA TYR A 42 -5.29 3.88 0.44
C TYR A 42 -5.30 2.55 -0.31
N LEU A 43 -4.11 2.03 -0.53
CA LEU A 43 -3.85 0.75 -1.17
C LEU A 43 -3.04 -0.13 -0.21
N VAL A 44 -3.52 -1.35 0.01
CA VAL A 44 -2.74 -2.42 0.65
C VAL A 44 -2.19 -3.32 -0.43
N ALA A 45 -0.88 -3.57 -0.42
CA ALA A 45 -0.22 -4.43 -1.37
C ALA A 45 0.76 -5.38 -0.68
N LYS A 46 0.94 -6.57 -1.25
CA LYS A 46 1.92 -7.57 -0.82
C LYS A 46 3.03 -7.67 -1.85
N SER A 47 4.27 -7.82 -1.41
CA SER A 47 5.39 -8.04 -2.33
C SER A 47 5.16 -9.36 -3.08
N LYS A 48 5.63 -9.43 -4.33
CA LYS A 48 5.46 -10.65 -5.14
C LYS A 48 6.22 -11.85 -4.59
N ASP A 49 7.32 -11.62 -3.87
CA ASP A 49 8.03 -12.65 -3.11
C ASP A 49 7.31 -13.08 -1.82
N GLY A 50 6.26 -12.34 -1.43
CA GLY A 50 5.42 -12.62 -0.27
C GLY A 50 6.04 -12.29 1.08
N HIS A 51 7.22 -11.70 1.14
CA HIS A 51 7.97 -11.41 2.37
C HIS A 51 7.72 -10.02 2.96
N ALA A 52 7.00 -9.15 2.27
CA ALA A 52 6.66 -7.82 2.74
C ALA A 52 5.25 -7.42 2.34
N ALA A 53 4.70 -6.47 3.07
CA ALA A 53 3.52 -5.74 2.66
C ALA A 53 3.75 -4.24 2.83
N LEU A 54 2.97 -3.46 2.10
CA LEU A 54 2.91 -2.03 2.26
C LEU A 54 1.46 -1.56 2.32
N LEU A 55 1.27 -0.45 3.00
CA LEU A 55 0.10 0.41 2.88
C LEU A 55 0.58 1.74 2.33
N GLY A 56 -0.04 2.17 1.23
CA GLY A 56 0.31 3.42 0.57
C GLY A 56 -0.92 4.26 0.29
N ARG A 57 -0.77 5.57 0.39
CA ARG A 57 -1.77 6.55 0.00
C ARG A 57 -1.64 6.85 -1.49
N MET A 58 -2.77 6.94 -2.17
CA MET A 58 -2.81 7.33 -3.57
C MET A 58 -2.60 8.84 -3.68
N CYS A 59 -1.66 9.26 -4.52
CA CYS A 59 -1.27 10.67 -4.70
C CYS A 59 -1.04 10.99 -6.19
N GLU A 60 -0.98 12.27 -6.51
CA GLU A 60 -0.56 12.77 -7.81
C GLU A 60 0.77 13.53 -7.68
N ARG A 61 1.71 13.30 -8.59
CA ARG A 61 2.98 14.06 -8.64
C ARG A 61 2.77 15.40 -9.34
N ASP A 62 3.72 16.30 -9.13
CA ASP A 62 3.74 17.62 -9.80
C ASP A 62 3.73 17.53 -11.35
N ASP A 63 4.14 16.39 -11.93
CA ASP A 63 4.06 16.12 -13.37
C ASP A 63 2.71 15.53 -13.84
N GLY A 64 1.70 15.52 -12.97
CA GLY A 64 0.35 15.02 -13.23
C GLY A 64 0.26 13.48 -13.29
N LYS A 65 1.32 12.77 -12.90
CA LYS A 65 1.33 11.30 -12.91
C LYS A 65 0.87 10.73 -11.57
N PRO A 66 0.05 9.67 -11.58
CA PRO A 66 -0.34 8.99 -10.36
C PRO A 66 0.87 8.31 -9.71
N CYS A 67 0.88 8.29 -8.39
CA CYS A 67 1.88 7.62 -7.58
C CYS A 67 1.27 7.11 -6.27
N ILE A 68 2.03 6.29 -5.57
CA ILE A 68 1.72 5.85 -4.22
C ILE A 68 2.75 6.46 -3.27
N GLU A 69 2.28 7.18 -2.26
CA GLU A 69 3.08 7.56 -1.11
C GLU A 69 2.98 6.46 -0.06
N ILE A 70 4.07 5.74 0.18
CA ILE A 70 4.10 4.66 1.17
C ILE A 70 4.06 5.29 2.56
N VAL A 71 3.07 4.88 3.35
CA VAL A 71 2.86 5.35 4.73
C VAL A 71 3.24 4.27 5.74
N VAL A 72 3.07 3.00 5.38
CA VAL A 72 3.49 1.86 6.21
C VAL A 72 4.14 0.79 5.34
N ARG A 73 5.22 0.21 5.82
CA ARG A 73 5.77 -1.05 5.29
C ARG A 73 6.04 -1.99 6.44
N ALA A 74 5.82 -3.27 6.24
CA ALA A 74 6.11 -4.29 7.24
C ALA A 74 6.60 -5.57 6.58
N ALA A 75 7.43 -6.31 7.29
CA ALA A 75 7.82 -7.65 6.87
C ALA A 75 6.70 -8.64 7.18
N ILE A 76 6.54 -9.67 6.35
CA ILE A 76 5.66 -10.79 6.61
C ILE A 76 6.50 -11.96 7.10
N LYS A 77 6.24 -12.41 8.34
CA LYS A 77 6.85 -13.61 8.91
C LYS A 77 5.75 -14.53 9.41
N HIS A 78 5.77 -15.78 8.96
CA HIS A 78 4.76 -16.79 9.29
C HIS A 78 3.31 -16.34 9.02
N GLY A 79 3.10 -15.53 7.97
CA GLY A 79 1.78 -15.01 7.61
C GLY A 79 1.35 -13.76 8.38
N GLU A 80 2.15 -13.29 9.33
CA GLU A 80 1.86 -12.12 10.15
C GLU A 80 2.76 -10.94 9.80
N LEU A 81 2.23 -9.72 9.97
CA LEU A 81 3.02 -8.51 9.84
C LEU A 81 3.91 -8.31 11.06
N CYS A 82 5.17 -7.95 10.82
CA CYS A 82 6.14 -7.65 11.86
C CYS A 82 7.07 -6.51 11.41
N CYS A 83 7.73 -5.88 12.39
CA CYS A 83 8.70 -4.81 12.18
C CYS A 83 8.15 -3.67 11.29
N PRO A 84 7.06 -2.99 11.69
CA PRO A 84 6.50 -1.93 10.87
C PRO A 84 7.41 -0.70 10.82
N GLU A 85 7.59 -0.19 9.61
CA GLU A 85 8.24 1.08 9.29
C GLU A 85 7.15 2.05 8.86
N PHE A 86 7.13 3.23 9.50
CA PHE A 86 6.12 4.26 9.28
C PHE A 86 6.75 5.50 8.65
N TRP A 87 6.07 6.06 7.66
CA TRP A 87 6.47 7.30 7.00
C TRP A 87 5.29 8.28 6.91
N HIS A 88 5.60 9.58 6.96
CA HIS A 88 4.71 10.71 6.66
C HIS A 88 3.33 10.69 7.33
N SER A 89 3.23 10.04 8.49
CA SER A 89 1.99 9.90 9.26
C SER A 89 2.27 10.20 10.73
N ASP A 90 1.32 10.86 11.40
CA ASP A 90 1.36 10.99 12.86
C ASP A 90 1.14 9.62 13.52
N ALA A 91 1.66 9.44 14.73
CA ALA A 91 1.70 8.12 15.39
C ALA A 91 0.31 7.47 15.56
N VAL A 92 -0.74 8.28 15.73
CA VAL A 92 -2.13 7.79 15.87
C VAL A 92 -2.65 7.23 14.54
N ASP A 93 -2.47 7.97 13.44
CA ASP A 93 -2.89 7.55 12.11
C ASP A 93 -2.11 6.31 11.65
N ALA A 94 -0.80 6.29 11.93
CA ALA A 94 0.09 5.16 11.64
C ALA A 94 -0.42 3.84 12.25
N GLN A 95 -0.86 3.87 13.51
CA GLN A 95 -1.33 2.67 14.20
C GLN A 95 -2.68 2.18 13.64
N GLN A 96 -3.60 3.09 13.31
CA GLN A 96 -4.87 2.74 12.69
C GLN A 96 -4.67 2.13 11.30
N LEU A 97 -3.80 2.73 10.48
CA LEU A 97 -3.45 2.25 9.16
C LEU A 97 -2.80 0.87 9.22
N TYR A 98 -1.91 0.64 10.20
CA TYR A 98 -1.32 -0.68 10.41
C TYR A 98 -2.38 -1.75 10.74
N GLY A 99 -3.38 -1.42 11.56
CA GLY A 99 -4.48 -2.32 11.87
C GLY A 99 -5.30 -2.71 10.63
N VAL A 100 -5.57 -1.76 9.73
CA VAL A 100 -6.24 -2.02 8.44
C VAL A 100 -5.38 -2.96 7.59
N MET A 101 -4.10 -2.63 7.43
CA MET A 101 -3.14 -3.44 6.68
C MET A 101 -3.07 -4.89 7.21
N GLN A 102 -3.00 -5.06 8.53
CA GLN A 102 -2.97 -6.37 9.17
C GLN A 102 -4.26 -7.15 8.89
N GLY A 103 -5.42 -6.51 8.97
CA GLY A 103 -6.71 -7.13 8.68
C GLY A 103 -6.80 -7.72 7.28
N HIS A 104 -6.23 -7.06 6.26
CA HIS A 104 -6.25 -7.57 4.88
C HIS A 104 -5.19 -8.64 4.62
N ILE A 105 -4.03 -8.56 5.27
CA ILE A 105 -2.94 -9.53 5.08
C ILE A 105 -3.27 -10.85 5.81
N SER A 106 -3.74 -10.79 7.05
CA SER A 106 -4.04 -11.98 7.86
C SER A 106 -5.29 -12.74 7.39
N LYS A 107 -6.30 -12.06 6.81
CA LYS A 107 -7.50 -12.74 6.28
C LYS A 107 -7.19 -13.65 5.09
N ARG A 108 -6.19 -13.33 4.27
CA ARG A 108 -5.82 -14.15 3.11
C ARG A 108 -4.92 -15.35 3.43
N THR A 109 -4.27 -15.38 4.60
CA THR A 109 -3.46 -16.55 5.01
C THR A 109 -4.30 -17.72 5.49
N THR A 110 -5.57 -17.50 5.85
CA THR A 110 -6.52 -18.54 6.27
C THR A 110 -7.23 -19.26 5.12
N ASP A 111 -7.07 -18.84 3.87
CA ASP A 111 -7.74 -19.44 2.70
C ASP A 111 -6.90 -20.50 2.00
N GLY A 112 -6.03 -21.16 2.76
CA GLY A 112 -5.13 -22.21 2.30
C GLY A 112 -4.91 -23.25 3.39
N ALA A 113 -5.97 -23.92 3.83
CA ALA A 113 -5.87 -25.18 4.54
C ALA A 113 -6.65 -26.24 3.72
N PRO A 114 -6.06 -27.44 3.48
CA PRO A 114 -6.63 -28.50 2.65
C PRO A 114 -7.91 -29.10 3.22
#